data_AF-A0AAW2PHC6-F1
#
_entry.id   AF-A0AAW2PHC6-F1
#
_cell.length_a   1.000
_cell.length_b   1.000
_cell.length_c   1.000
_cell.angle_alpha   90.00
_cell.angle_beta   90.00
_cell.angle_gamma   90.00
#
_symmetry.space_group_name_H-M   'P 1'
#
loop_
_entity.id
_entity.type
_entity.pdbx_description
1 polymer ?
#
loop_
_entity_poly.entity_id
_entity_poly.type
_entity_poly.pdbx_seq_one_letter_code
_entity_poly.pdbx_strand_id
1 'polypeptide(L)'
;MVVRSFDANKDPFRPAAYNDEILGPEVPYLSAIGVLMYLANNTRSDIAFSANLLARYSSTPTKRHWNSVKHILRYLRGTSDMRLYFERHEDAKATNLVSYSDAGYLSDPHKVISQSGYAFMYGGTVISWHSTK
;
A
#
# COMPACT_ATOMS: atom_id res chain seq x y z
N MET A 1 9.01 2.49 0.83
CA MET A 1 8.25 3.76 0.88
C MET A 1 7.97 4.21 -0.55
N VAL A 2 6.70 4.27 -0.96
CA VAL A 2 6.34 4.80 -2.29
C VAL A 2 6.32 6.31 -2.19
N VAL A 3 7.34 6.97 -2.74
CA VAL A 3 7.38 8.42 -2.82
C VAL A 3 6.56 8.83 -4.03
N ARG A 4 5.40 9.45 -3.79
CA ARG A 4 4.57 10.03 -4.85
C ARG A 4 5.11 11.41 -5.18
N SER A 5 5.19 11.73 -6.47
CA SER A 5 5.61 13.06 -6.93
C SER A 5 4.54 14.10 -6.60
N PHE A 6 4.95 15.27 -6.10
CA PHE A 6 4.07 16.45 -6.00
C PHE A 6 3.72 17.01 -7.39
N ASP A 7 4.59 16.80 -8.38
CA ASP A 7 4.29 17.12 -9.78
C ASP A 7 3.34 16.05 -10.34
N ALA A 8 2.08 16.46 -10.56
CA ALA A 8 1.00 15.63 -11.08
C ALA A 8 1.33 14.98 -12.44
N ASN A 9 2.16 15.63 -13.26
CA ASN A 9 2.53 15.10 -14.58
C ASN A 9 3.53 13.94 -14.47
N LYS A 10 4.31 13.91 -13.39
CA LYS A 10 5.32 12.88 -13.11
C LYS A 10 4.80 11.78 -12.20
N ASP A 11 3.55 11.85 -11.75
CA ASP A 11 2.98 10.82 -10.89
C ASP A 11 2.80 9.49 -11.65
N PRO A 12 3.52 8.41 -11.27
CA PRO A 12 3.36 7.10 -11.89
C PRO A 12 2.01 6.45 -11.52
N PHE A 13 1.25 7.05 -10.63
CA PHE A 13 -0.09 6.61 -10.24
C PHE A 13 -1.19 7.60 -10.67
N ARG A 14 -0.94 8.49 -11.64
CA ARG A 14 -1.98 9.43 -12.11
C ARG A 14 -3.21 8.68 -12.65
N PRO A 15 -4.42 9.26 -12.55
CA PRO A 15 -5.61 8.74 -13.22
C PRO A 15 -5.39 8.51 -14.73
N ALA A 16 -6.28 7.71 -15.33
CA ALA A 16 -6.31 7.52 -16.78
C ALA A 16 -6.47 8.87 -17.50
N ALA A 17 -5.59 9.14 -18.46
CA ALA A 17 -5.72 10.26 -19.39
C ALA A 17 -6.41 9.81 -20.68
N TYR A 18 -6.84 10.76 -21.51
CA TYR A 18 -7.56 10.51 -22.76
C TYR A 18 -6.84 9.53 -23.71
N ASN A 19 -5.51 9.57 -23.75
CA ASN A 19 -4.70 8.71 -24.62
C ASN A 19 -4.23 7.40 -23.95
N ASP A 20 -4.57 7.17 -22.68
CA ASP A 20 -4.12 5.96 -21.98
C ASP A 20 -5.00 4.77 -22.39
N GLU A 21 -4.36 3.63 -22.66
CA GLU A 21 -5.03 2.35 -22.85
C GLU A 21 -5.65 1.89 -21.52
N ILE A 22 -7.00 1.89 -21.47
CA ILE A 22 -7.78 1.32 -20.38
C ILE A 22 -7.80 -0.19 -20.57
N LEU A 23 -7.52 -0.92 -19.49
CA LEU A 23 -7.53 -2.37 -19.51
C LEU A 23 -8.97 -2.87 -19.40
N GLY A 24 -9.31 -3.85 -20.22
CA GLY A 24 -10.60 -4.51 -20.19
C GLY A 24 -10.65 -5.62 -19.13
N PRO A 25 -11.79 -6.35 -19.08
CA PRO A 25 -12.04 -7.41 -18.11
C PRO A 25 -11.11 -8.63 -18.26
N GLU A 26 -10.41 -8.75 -19.39
CA GLU A 26 -9.41 -9.80 -19.63
C GLU A 26 -8.21 -9.70 -18.68
N VAL A 27 -7.93 -8.51 -18.15
CA VAL A 27 -6.91 -8.33 -17.11
C VAL A 27 -7.56 -8.43 -15.73
N PRO A 28 -7.15 -9.38 -14.87
CA PRO A 28 -7.76 -9.61 -13.56
C PRO A 28 -7.30 -8.57 -12.52
N TYR A 29 -7.48 -7.29 -12.81
CA TYR A 29 -7.02 -6.18 -11.96
C TYR A 29 -7.70 -6.20 -10.60
N LEU A 30 -9.03 -6.26 -10.57
CA LEU A 30 -9.82 -6.30 -9.33
C LEU A 30 -9.47 -7.49 -8.45
N SER A 31 -9.34 -8.68 -9.03
CA SER A 31 -8.95 -9.89 -8.30
C SER A 31 -7.56 -9.75 -7.70
N ALA A 32 -6.60 -9.20 -8.45
CA ALA A 32 -5.25 -8.95 -7.95
C ALA A 32 -5.25 -7.93 -6.81
N ILE A 33 -6.01 -6.83 -6.93
CA ILE A 33 -6.16 -5.85 -5.84
C ILE A 33 -6.78 -6.49 -4.60
N GLY A 34 -7.81 -7.33 -4.75
CA GLY A 34 -8.42 -8.03 -3.62
C GLY A 34 -7.42 -8.89 -2.83
N VAL A 35 -6.58 -9.65 -3.52
CA VAL A 35 -5.51 -10.44 -2.90
C VAL A 35 -4.47 -9.53 -2.24
N LEU A 36 -4.07 -8.45 -2.90
CA LEU A 36 -3.11 -7.50 -2.31
C LEU A 36 -3.69 -6.79 -1.08
N MET A 37 -4.99 -6.49 -1.06
CA MET A 37 -5.70 -5.94 0.10
C MET A 37 -5.74 -6.91 1.26
N TYR A 38 -6.00 -8.19 0.99
CA TYR A 38 -5.94 -9.21 2.00
C TYR A 38 -4.54 -9.30 2.64
N LEU A 39 -3.49 -9.36 1.82
CA LEU A 39 -2.12 -9.39 2.33
C LEU A 39 -1.77 -8.11 3.09
N ALA A 40 -2.10 -6.95 2.53
CA ALA A 40 -1.85 -5.65 3.10
C ALA A 40 -2.44 -5.48 4.50
N ASN A 41 -3.65 -5.98 4.75
CA ASN A 41 -4.35 -5.78 6.03
C ASN A 41 -4.02 -6.84 7.08
N ASN A 42 -3.47 -8.00 6.68
CA ASN A 42 -3.29 -9.13 7.60
C ASN A 42 -1.82 -9.49 7.88
N THR A 43 -0.95 -9.42 6.87
CA THR A 43 0.41 -10.02 6.97
C THR A 43 1.53 -9.12 6.44
N ARG A 44 1.21 -8.15 5.58
CA ARG A 44 2.18 -7.35 4.82
C ARG A 44 1.89 -5.85 4.93
N SER A 45 2.15 -5.29 6.10
CA SER A 45 1.94 -3.85 6.37
C SER A 45 2.75 -2.93 5.45
N ASP A 46 3.90 -3.42 4.99
CA ASP A 46 4.84 -2.76 4.09
C ASP A 46 4.24 -2.42 2.70
N ILE A 47 3.20 -3.14 2.26
CA ILE A 47 2.52 -2.86 0.98
C ILE A 47 1.21 -2.10 1.14
N ALA A 48 0.78 -1.78 2.37
CA ALA A 48 -0.56 -1.23 2.64
C ALA A 48 -0.85 0.05 1.86
N PHE A 49 0.08 1.00 1.86
CA PHE A 49 -0.02 2.24 1.10
C PHE A 49 -0.20 1.98 -0.41
N SER A 50 0.69 1.16 -1.00
CA SER A 50 0.74 0.90 -2.44
C SER A 50 -0.53 0.21 -2.93
N ALA A 51 -0.99 -0.77 -2.16
CA ALA A 51 -2.19 -1.52 -2.47
C ALA A 51 -3.44 -0.62 -2.36
N ASN A 52 -3.56 0.20 -1.29
CA ASN A 52 -4.67 1.15 -1.12
C ASN A 52 -4.67 2.23 -2.20
N LEU A 53 -3.50 2.67 -2.66
CA LEU A 53 -3.39 3.63 -3.75
C LEU A 53 -3.90 3.04 -5.07
N LEU A 54 -3.49 1.82 -5.41
CA LEU A 54 -3.90 1.15 -6.65
C LEU A 54 -5.38 0.73 -6.65
N ALA A 55 -5.94 0.43 -5.48
CA ALA A 55 -7.37 0.12 -5.34
C ALA A 55 -8.28 1.27 -5.81
N ARG A 56 -7.81 2.52 -5.78
CA ARG A 56 -8.55 3.71 -6.23
C ARG A 56 -8.87 3.71 -7.73
N TYR A 57 -8.09 2.97 -8.51
CA TYR A 57 -8.21 2.91 -9.98
C TYR A 57 -8.88 1.63 -10.47
N SER A 58 -9.58 0.93 -9.58
CA SER A 58 -10.24 -0.34 -9.85
C SER A 58 -11.34 -0.28 -10.93
N SER A 59 -11.98 0.88 -11.10
CA SER A 59 -13.02 1.08 -12.11
C SER A 59 -12.47 1.33 -13.52
N THR A 60 -11.32 2.00 -13.63
CA THR A 60 -10.68 2.35 -14.90
C THR A 60 -9.16 2.13 -14.84
N PRO A 61 -8.72 0.85 -14.69
CA PRO A 61 -7.31 0.54 -14.61
C PRO A 61 -6.62 0.77 -15.96
N THR A 62 -5.39 1.25 -15.93
CA THR A 62 -4.55 1.42 -17.12
C THR A 62 -3.40 0.42 -17.09
N LYS A 63 -2.72 0.26 -18.23
CA LYS A 63 -1.49 -0.53 -18.32
C LYS A 63 -0.43 -0.15 -17.27
N ARG A 64 -0.36 1.14 -16.91
CA ARG A 64 0.55 1.64 -15.87
C ARG A 64 0.15 1.11 -14.49
N HIS A 65 -1.13 1.18 -14.13
CA HIS A 65 -1.62 0.63 -12.86
C HIS A 65 -1.34 -0.87 -12.77
N TRP A 66 -1.54 -1.61 -13.87
CA TRP A 66 -1.23 -3.03 -13.91
C TRP A 66 0.27 -3.34 -13.78
N ASN A 67 1.14 -2.51 -14.36
CA ASN A 67 2.57 -2.65 -14.19
C ASN A 67 2.99 -2.44 -12.73
N SER A 68 2.35 -1.52 -12.00
CA SER A 68 2.55 -1.31 -10.57
C SER A 68 2.04 -2.49 -9.73
N VAL A 69 0.87 -3.06 -10.06
CA VAL A 69 0.38 -4.31 -9.43
C VAL A 69 1.41 -5.43 -9.60
N LYS A 70 1.89 -5.66 -10.83
CA LYS A 70 2.93 -6.67 -11.10
C LYS A 70 4.24 -6.37 -10.35
N HIS A 71 4.57 -5.10 -10.13
CA HIS A 71 5.73 -4.72 -9.32
C HIS A 71 5.56 -5.14 -7.85
N ILE A 72 4.39 -4.90 -7.24
CA ILE A 72 4.07 -5.36 -5.89
C ILE A 72 4.16 -6.89 -5.82
N LEU A 73 3.61 -7.61 -6.79
CA LEU A 73 3.69 -9.08 -6.82
C LEU A 73 5.13 -9.60 -6.92
N ARG A 74 5.99 -8.95 -7.72
CA ARG A 74 7.42 -9.30 -7.77
C ARG A 74 8.13 -9.00 -6.46
N TYR A 75 7.81 -7.88 -5.82
CA TYR A 75 8.34 -7.52 -4.52
C TYR A 75 7.94 -8.55 -3.46
N LEU A 76 6.66 -8.94 -3.40
CA LEU A 76 6.17 -10.00 -2.51
C LEU A 76 6.88 -11.33 -2.75
N ARG A 77 7.09 -11.70 -4.02
CA ARG A 77 7.85 -12.92 -4.37
C ARG A 77 9.30 -12.86 -3.88
N GLY A 78 9.96 -11.70 -4.01
CA GLY A 78 11.34 -11.51 -3.56
C GLY A 78 11.49 -11.34 -2.05
N THR A 79 10.39 -11.23 -1.32
CA THR A 79 10.35 -11.05 0.14
C THR A 79 9.40 -12.05 0.78
N SER A 80 9.29 -13.26 0.20
CA SER A 80 8.38 -14.31 0.67
C SER A 80 8.77 -14.88 2.03
N ASP A 81 10.02 -14.66 2.43
CA ASP A 81 10.63 -15.04 3.71
C ASP A 81 10.36 -14.01 4.82
N MET A 82 9.96 -12.78 4.48
CA MET A 82 9.58 -11.78 5.47
C MET A 82 8.28 -12.16 6.17
N ARG A 83 8.28 -12.06 7.50
CA ARG A 83 7.14 -12.40 8.37
C ARG A 83 7.07 -11.47 9.58
N LEU A 84 5.88 -11.35 10.14
CA LEU A 84 5.72 -10.79 11.48
C LEU A 84 6.29 -11.78 12.50
N TYR A 85 7.28 -11.34 13.27
CA TYR A 85 7.98 -12.18 14.23
C TYR A 85 7.81 -11.63 15.64
N PHE A 86 6.94 -12.27 16.42
CA PHE A 86 6.71 -11.90 17.81
C PHE A 86 7.73 -12.64 18.69
N GLU A 87 8.74 -11.90 19.14
CA GLU A 87 9.70 -12.41 20.11
C GLU A 87 9.08 -12.43 21.51
N ARG A 88 9.29 -13.53 22.23
CA ARG A 88 8.94 -13.61 23.64
C ARG A 88 10.02 -12.89 24.44
N HIS A 89 9.68 -11.74 24.99
CA HIS A 89 10.53 -11.04 25.94
C HIS A 89 10.32 -11.60 27.35
N GLU A 90 11.40 -11.94 28.04
CA GLU A 90 11.35 -12.34 29.46
C GLU A 90 11.09 -11.15 30.39
N ASP A 91 11.59 -9.97 30.01
CA ASP A 91 11.31 -8.72 30.70
C ASP A 91 9.96 -8.14 30.23
N ALA A 92 8.98 -8.11 31.12
CA ALA A 92 7.68 -7.50 30.85
C ALA A 92 7.80 -6.04 30.42
N LYS A 93 8.82 -5.30 30.88
CA LYS A 93 9.06 -3.89 30.49
C LYS A 93 9.59 -3.74 29.07
N ALA A 94 10.10 -4.81 28.44
CA ALA A 94 10.46 -4.79 27.02
C ALA A 94 9.22 -4.93 26.11
N THR A 95 8.06 -5.28 26.67
CA THR A 95 6.82 -5.53 25.93
C THR A 95 5.86 -4.34 26.02
N ASN A 96 6.29 -3.20 25.49
CA ASN A 96 5.48 -1.97 25.48
C ASN A 96 4.64 -1.86 24.21
N LEU A 97 3.47 -1.24 24.34
CA LEU A 97 2.67 -0.77 23.21
C LEU A 97 3.20 0.59 22.76
N VAL A 98 3.63 0.68 21.51
CA VAL A 98 4.11 1.92 20.88
C VAL A 98 3.25 2.22 19.67
N SER A 99 2.83 3.46 19.48
CA SER A 99 2.06 3.88 18.32
C SER A 99 2.80 4.93 17.51
N TYR A 100 2.66 4.82 16.20
CA TYR A 100 3.12 5.78 15.22
C TYR A 100 1.92 6.26 14.41
N SER A 101 1.89 7.55 14.10
CA SER A 101 0.92 8.15 13.19
C SER A 101 1.67 9.06 12.23
N ASP A 102 1.26 9.03 10.97
CA ASP A 102 1.79 9.90 9.93
C ASP A 102 0.65 10.42 9.05
N ALA A 103 0.86 11.61 8.48
CA ALA A 103 -0.08 12.20 7.54
C ALA A 103 0.68 12.97 6.46
N GLY A 104 0.47 12.58 5.21
CA GLY A 104 0.98 13.27 4.03
C GLY A 104 -0.04 14.26 3.49
N TYR A 105 0.27 15.56 3.58
CA TYR A 105 -0.51 16.61 2.94
C TYR A 105 -0.44 16.51 1.42
N LEU A 106 -1.58 16.66 0.73
CA LEU A 106 -1.68 16.57 -0.74
C LEU A 106 -1.04 15.31 -1.34
N SER A 107 -1.13 14.20 -0.61
CA SER A 107 -0.68 12.89 -1.08
C SER A 107 -1.37 12.44 -2.37
N ASP A 108 -2.50 13.07 -2.73
CA ASP A 108 -3.14 12.97 -4.03
C ASP A 108 -3.06 14.28 -4.83
N PRO A 109 -2.02 14.48 -5.69
CA PRO A 109 -1.84 15.72 -6.44
C PRO A 109 -2.96 15.98 -7.45
N HIS A 110 -3.78 14.98 -7.78
CA HIS A 110 -4.90 15.11 -8.71
C HIS A 110 -6.22 15.47 -8.06
N LYS A 111 -6.40 15.10 -6.79
CA LYS A 111 -7.65 15.34 -6.05
C LYS A 111 -7.49 16.28 -4.87
N VAL A 112 -6.26 16.70 -4.56
CA VAL A 112 -5.93 17.59 -3.43
C VAL A 112 -6.35 16.93 -2.11
N ILE A 113 -6.14 15.62 -2.00
CA ILE A 113 -6.55 14.83 -0.82
C ILE A 113 -5.31 14.34 -0.09
N SER A 114 -5.31 14.48 1.23
CA SER A 114 -4.27 13.98 2.12
C SER A 114 -4.35 12.45 2.26
N GLN A 115 -3.31 11.85 2.82
CA GLN A 115 -3.32 10.43 3.18
C GLN A 115 -2.76 10.31 4.58
N SER A 116 -3.47 9.59 5.45
CA SER A 116 -3.07 9.37 6.83
C SER A 116 -2.82 7.90 7.07
N GLY A 117 -1.99 7.58 8.04
CA GLY A 117 -1.73 6.21 8.43
C GLY A 117 -1.29 6.10 9.87
N TYR A 118 -1.41 4.91 10.41
CA TYR A 118 -0.91 4.58 11.73
C TYR A 118 -0.29 3.18 11.75
N ALA A 119 0.55 2.94 12.75
CA ALA A 119 1.05 1.62 13.10
C ALA A 119 1.17 1.50 14.62
N PHE A 120 0.49 0.50 15.18
CA PHE A 120 0.64 0.06 16.55
C PHE A 120 1.59 -1.12 16.59
N MET A 121 2.61 -1.02 17.44
CA MET A 121 3.63 -2.02 17.66
C MET A 121 3.58 -2.51 19.09
N TYR A 122 3.79 -3.81 19.28
CA TYR A 122 3.87 -4.46 20.57
C TYR A 122 5.10 -5.37 20.59
N GLY A 123 5.98 -5.19 21.59
CA GLY A 123 7.21 -5.98 21.69
C GLY A 123 8.10 -5.89 20.45
N GLY A 124 8.15 -4.73 19.80
CA GLY A 124 8.91 -4.50 18.57
C GLY A 124 8.26 -4.98 17.26
N THR A 125 7.07 -5.57 17.32
CA THR A 125 6.36 -6.08 16.13
C THR A 125 5.04 -5.37 15.90
N VAL A 126 4.69 -5.07 14.65
CA VAL A 126 3.43 -4.42 14.33
C VAL A 126 2.24 -5.37 14.56
N ILE A 127 1.20 -4.89 15.26
CA ILE A 127 -0.02 -5.63 15.58
C ILE A 127 -1.25 -5.06 14.89
N SER A 128 -1.22 -3.78 14.54
CA SER A 128 -2.32 -3.10 13.85
C SER A 128 -1.75 -1.95 13.05
N TRP A 129 -2.20 -1.77 11.83
CA TRP A 129 -1.74 -0.70 10.96
C TRP A 129 -2.84 -0.35 9.97
N HIS A 130 -2.77 0.87 9.46
CA HIS A 130 -3.70 1.31 8.44
C HIS A 130 -3.10 2.44 7.60
N SER A 131 -3.55 2.53 6.35
CA SER A 131 -3.29 3.68 5.49
C SER A 131 -4.58 4.09 4.81
N THR A 132 -5.16 5.19 5.25
CA THR A 132 -6.41 5.71 4.71
C THR A 132 -6.16 6.93 3.86
N LYS A 133 -6.89 7.00 2.76
CA LYS A 133 -7.14 8.27 2.08
C LYS A 133 -8.01 9.16 2.96
#